data_AF-A0A525L8X7-F1
#
_entry.id   AF-A0A525L8X7-F1
#
_cell.length_a   1.000
_cell.length_b   1.000
_cell.length_c   1.000
_cell.angle_alpha   90.00
_cell.angle_beta   90.00
_cell.angle_gamma   90.00
#
_symmetry.space_group_name_H-M   'P 1'
#
loop_
_entity.id
_entity.type
_entity.pdbx_description
1 polymer ?
#
loop_
_entity_poly.entity_id
_entity_poly.type
_entity_poly.pdbx_seq_one_letter_code
_entity_poly.pdbx_strand_id
1 'polypeptide(L)'
;MKSVSHKRALGLVLIAGAMTMAAGAASARIVCNAQGDCWHTDSRVSYGQRLEAHPDDWYFHQKWDQNAKRHWRDYHEGRGYYANGVWVQR
;
A
#
# COMPACT_ATOMS: atom_id res chain seq x y z
N MET A 1 -21.90 -64.79 -24.87
CA MET A 1 -21.22 -64.20 -23.68
C MET A 1 -20.25 -63.17 -24.23
N LYS A 2 -20.27 -61.87 -23.92
CA LYS A 2 -20.41 -61.19 -22.63
C LYS A 2 -20.90 -59.74 -22.87
N SER A 3 -21.87 -59.30 -22.07
CA SER A 3 -22.38 -57.92 -22.07
C SER A 3 -21.29 -56.93 -21.66
N VAL A 4 -21.14 -55.83 -22.41
CA VAL A 4 -20.23 -54.74 -22.07
C VAL A 4 -20.82 -53.92 -20.92
N SER A 5 -20.16 -53.95 -19.77
CA SER A 5 -20.58 -53.27 -18.54
C SER A 5 -20.31 -51.77 -18.64
N HIS A 6 -21.36 -50.94 -18.65
CA HIS A 6 -21.26 -49.48 -18.59
C HIS A 6 -21.11 -48.99 -17.15
N LYS A 7 -19.88 -48.88 -16.65
CA LYS A 7 -19.53 -48.18 -15.38
C LYS A 7 -18.06 -47.74 -15.55
N ARG A 8 -17.63 -46.48 -15.49
CA ARG A 8 -18.13 -45.30 -14.77
C ARG A 8 -17.69 -44.00 -15.47
N ALA A 9 -18.51 -42.98 -15.21
CA ALA A 9 -18.38 -41.56 -15.51
C ALA A 9 -16.96 -41.00 -15.70
N LEU A 10 -16.81 -40.20 -16.77
CA LEU A 10 -15.77 -39.17 -16.89
C LEU A 10 -15.93 -38.18 -15.73
N GLY A 11 -15.04 -38.26 -14.74
CA GLY A 11 -14.88 -37.21 -13.74
C GLY A 11 -14.07 -36.06 -14.34
N LEU A 12 -14.74 -35.00 -14.80
CA LEU A 12 -14.08 -33.76 -15.17
C LEU A 12 -13.65 -33.04 -13.88
N VAL A 13 -12.38 -33.14 -13.50
CA VAL A 13 -11.84 -32.37 -12.37
C VAL A 13 -11.59 -30.94 -12.87
N LEU A 14 -12.53 -30.04 -12.59
CA LEU A 14 -12.35 -28.60 -12.76
C LEU A 14 -11.31 -28.12 -11.71
N ILE A 15 -10.07 -27.88 -12.15
CA ILE A 15 -9.09 -27.20 -11.31
C ILE A 15 -9.46 -25.71 -11.31
N ALA A 16 -10.35 -25.32 -10.40
CA ALA A 16 -10.54 -23.92 -10.05
C ALA A 16 -9.33 -23.48 -9.21
N GLY A 17 -8.29 -22.97 -9.87
CA GLY A 17 -7.13 -22.39 -9.18
C GLY A 17 -7.58 -21.20 -8.35
N ALA A 18 -7.42 -21.30 -7.02
CA ALA A 18 -7.67 -20.19 -6.11
C ALA A 18 -6.71 -19.04 -6.45
N MET A 19 -7.23 -17.95 -7.02
CA MET A 19 -6.51 -16.69 -7.08
C MET A 19 -6.41 -16.18 -5.64
N THR A 20 -5.27 -16.41 -4.98
CA THR A 20 -4.95 -15.74 -3.74
C THR A 20 -4.65 -14.29 -4.09
N MET A 21 -5.69 -13.44 -3.99
CA MET A 21 -5.49 -12.01 -4.06
C MET A 21 -4.63 -11.64 -2.86
N ALA A 22 -3.33 -11.43 -3.09
CA ALA A 22 -2.45 -10.79 -2.13
C ALA A 22 -2.91 -9.33 -2.02
N ALA A 23 -3.99 -9.10 -1.28
CA ALA A 23 -4.38 -7.79 -0.85
C ALA A 23 -3.30 -7.34 0.14
N GLY A 24 -2.28 -6.63 -0.37
CA GLY A 24 -1.36 -5.90 0.48
C GLY A 24 -2.20 -5.02 1.38
N ALA A 25 -1.89 -4.99 2.69
CA ALA A 25 -2.55 -4.07 3.60
C ALA A 25 -2.40 -2.66 3.01
N ALA A 26 -3.52 -2.03 2.66
CA ALA A 26 -3.57 -0.62 2.33
C ALA A 26 -3.21 0.15 3.60
N SER A 27 -1.91 0.30 3.87
CA SER A 27 -1.45 1.05 5.02
C SER A 27 -1.29 2.49 4.57
N ALA A 28 -2.41 3.22 4.60
CA ALA A 28 -2.41 4.66 4.74
C ALA A 28 -1.47 5.03 5.90
N ARG A 29 -0.44 5.82 5.60
CA ARG A 29 0.52 6.30 6.58
C ARG A 29 0.88 7.73 6.24
N ILE A 30 1.24 8.47 7.28
CA ILE A 30 1.81 9.79 7.11
C ILE A 30 3.31 9.68 7.26
N VAL A 31 4.03 10.26 6.31
CA VAL A 31 5.49 10.27 6.32
C VAL A 31 5.97 11.70 6.36
N CYS A 32 6.93 12.00 7.23
CA CYS A 32 7.56 13.30 7.35
C CYS A 32 9.08 13.19 7.12
N ASN A 33 9.63 14.13 6.35
CA ASN A 33 11.08 14.28 6.18
C ASN A 33 11.69 15.22 7.24
N ALA A 34 13.02 15.29 7.28
CA ALA A 34 13.75 16.13 8.25
C ALA A 34 13.56 17.64 8.01
N GLN A 35 13.14 18.04 6.81
CA GLN A 35 12.85 19.41 6.42
C GLN A 35 11.46 19.86 6.89
N GLY A 36 10.65 18.93 7.40
CA GLY A 36 9.30 19.19 7.89
C GLY A 36 8.20 18.93 6.87
N ASP A 37 8.51 18.49 5.64
CA ASP A 37 7.48 18.10 4.68
C ASP A 37 6.82 16.81 5.16
N CYS A 38 5.50 16.81 5.26
CA CYS A 38 4.68 15.66 5.61
C CYS A 38 3.67 15.38 4.51
N TRP A 39 3.49 14.11 4.14
CA TRP A 39 2.54 13.68 3.12
C TRP A 39 1.94 12.31 3.45
N HIS A 40 0.79 12.03 2.85
CA HIS A 40 0.16 10.73 2.92
C HIS A 40 0.78 9.76 1.90
N THR A 41 1.01 8.52 2.30
CA THR A 41 1.41 7.42 1.41
C THR A 41 0.58 6.18 1.70
N ASP A 42 0.25 5.45 0.64
CA ASP A 42 -0.47 4.17 0.67
C ASP A 42 0.46 2.96 0.84
N SER A 43 1.78 3.18 0.79
CA SER A 43 2.76 2.10 0.67
C SER A 43 3.88 2.21 1.70
N ARG A 44 4.28 1.04 2.23
CA ARG A 44 5.49 0.92 3.06
C ARG A 44 6.70 0.89 2.12
N VAL A 45 7.23 2.07 1.80
CA VAL A 45 8.45 2.20 0.97
C VAL A 45 9.64 2.50 1.88
N SER A 46 10.76 1.82 1.62
CA SER A 46 12.06 2.21 2.17
C SER A 46 12.70 3.21 1.21
N TYR A 47 12.98 4.42 1.68
CA TYR A 47 13.36 5.52 0.80
C TYR A 47 14.87 5.72 0.67
N GLY A 48 15.70 4.82 1.23
CA GLY A 48 17.17 5.00 1.27
C GLY A 48 17.62 6.23 2.09
N GLN A 49 16.69 6.85 2.80
CA GLN A 49 16.88 7.98 3.69
C GLN A 49 15.96 7.78 4.90
N ARG A 50 16.29 8.46 6.01
CA ARG A 50 15.46 8.40 7.21
C ARG A 50 14.24 9.30 7.05
N LEU A 51 13.06 8.69 7.07
CA LEU A 51 11.79 9.40 7.18
C LEU A 51 11.06 8.93 8.43
N GLU A 52 10.38 9.85 9.09
CA GLU A 52 9.48 9.54 10.19
C GLU A 52 8.16 9.06 9.61
N ALA A 53 7.62 7.96 10.13
CA ALA A 53 6.37 7.43 9.65
C ALA A 53 5.40 7.26 10.81
N HIS A 54 4.16 7.68 10.58
CA HIS A 54 3.09 7.70 11.55
C HIS A 54 1.88 6.91 11.03
N PRO A 55 1.00 6.43 11.93
CA PRO A 55 -0.34 5.99 11.56
C PRO A 55 -1.14 7.10 10.85
N ASP A 56 -2.16 6.73 10.09
CA ASP A 56 -2.98 7.68 9.32
C ASP A 56 -3.74 8.70 10.19
N ASP A 57 -4.21 8.28 11.37
CA ASP A 57 -4.94 9.16 12.30
C ASP A 57 -4.05 10.23 12.94
N TRP A 58 -2.72 10.09 12.85
CA TRP A 58 -1.76 11.03 13.41
C TRP A 58 -1.93 12.46 12.88
N TYR A 59 -2.39 12.65 11.64
CA TYR A 59 -2.67 13.96 11.05
C TYR A 59 -3.65 14.77 11.90
N PHE A 60 -4.73 14.11 12.36
CA PHE A 60 -5.80 14.76 13.11
C PHE A 60 -5.41 15.10 14.55
N HIS A 61 -4.31 14.51 15.04
CA HIS A 61 -3.75 14.81 16.35
C HIS A 61 -2.71 15.95 16.31
N GLN A 62 -2.40 16.48 15.11
CA GLN A 62 -1.49 17.61 14.97
C GLN A 62 -2.20 18.95 15.10
N LYS A 63 -1.49 19.92 15.67
CA LYS A 63 -1.87 21.33 15.66
C LYS A 63 -1.17 22.04 14.51
N TRP A 64 -1.78 22.06 13.34
CA TRP A 64 -1.14 22.58 12.10
C TRP A 64 -0.91 24.09 12.13
N ASP A 65 -1.77 24.84 12.81
CA ASP A 65 -1.65 26.28 13.07
C ASP A 65 -0.44 26.62 13.96
N GLN A 66 -0.09 25.74 14.89
CA GLN A 66 1.00 25.94 15.86
C GLN A 66 2.31 25.27 15.45
N ASN A 67 2.26 24.31 14.52
CA ASN A 67 3.44 23.61 14.02
C ASN A 67 4.00 24.29 12.76
N ALA A 68 4.50 25.51 12.89
CA ALA A 68 5.13 26.26 11.79
C ALA A 68 6.32 25.53 11.12
N LYS A 69 6.84 24.47 11.76
CA LYS A 69 7.95 23.64 11.27
C LYS A 69 7.52 22.46 10.40
N ARG A 70 6.21 22.17 10.29
CA ARG A 70 5.70 21.07 9.46
C ARG A 70 4.91 21.64 8.29
N HIS A 71 5.16 21.11 7.11
CA HIS A 71 4.53 21.52 5.86
C HIS A 71 3.75 20.34 5.31
N TRP A 72 2.43 20.41 5.39
CA TRP A 72 1.59 19.43 4.72
C TRP A 72 1.73 19.59 3.21
N ARG A 73 1.91 18.47 2.51
CA ARG A 73 2.04 18.42 1.06
C ARG A 73 0.87 17.69 0.43
N ASP A 74 0.62 18.03 -0.83
CA ASP A 74 -0.43 17.40 -1.61
C ASP A 74 -0.17 15.91 -1.82
N TYR A 75 -1.25 15.19 -2.10
CA TYR A 75 -1.17 13.78 -2.45
C TYR A 75 -0.47 13.59 -3.80
N HIS A 76 0.38 12.58 -3.89
CA HIS A 76 0.92 12.07 -5.14
C HIS A 76 0.65 10.59 -5.29
N GLU A 77 0.30 10.18 -6.51
CA GLU A 77 0.16 8.77 -6.85
C GLU A 77 1.52 8.08 -6.94
N GLY A 78 1.53 6.81 -6.52
CA GLY A 78 2.66 5.93 -6.67
C GLY A 78 3.71 6.07 -5.56
N ARG A 79 4.88 5.49 -5.82
CA ARG A 79 5.97 5.42 -4.84
C ARG A 79 6.86 6.65 -4.99
N GLY A 80 7.07 7.36 -3.89
CA GLY A 80 7.92 8.54 -3.89
C GLY A 80 7.92 9.24 -2.55
N TYR A 81 8.68 10.33 -2.49
CA TYR A 81 8.84 11.15 -1.31
C TYR A 81 9.03 12.61 -1.67
N TYR A 82 8.70 13.50 -0.74
CA TYR A 82 9.05 14.91 -0.88
C TYR A 82 10.48 15.18 -0.42
N ALA A 83 11.23 15.92 -1.24
CA ALA A 83 12.57 16.41 -0.95
C ALA A 83 12.64 17.89 -1.32
N ASN A 84 12.91 18.76 -0.33
CA ASN A 84 12.94 20.21 -0.53
C ASN A 84 11.65 20.74 -1.20
N GLY A 85 10.48 20.22 -0.79
CA GLY A 85 9.19 20.58 -1.38
C GLY A 85 8.88 20.03 -2.77
N VAL A 86 9.74 19.19 -3.35
CA VAL A 86 9.54 18.56 -4.67
C VAL A 86 9.27 17.07 -4.51
N TRP A 87 8.28 16.55 -5.25
CA TRP A 87 8.02 15.11 -5.31
C TRP A 87 9.09 14.39 -6.13
N VAL A 88 9.71 13.37 -5.54
CA VAL A 88 10.70 12.50 -6.17
C VAL A 88 10.11 11.10 -6.29
N GLN A 89 9.90 10.67 -7.54
CA GLN A 89 9.36 9.34 -7.84
C GLN A 89 10.42 8.24 -7.64
N ARG A 90 10.00 7.06 -7.20
CA ARG A 90 10.82 5.89 -6.87
C ARG A 90 10.41 4.64 -7.63
#